data_AF-A0A1A0X8C3-F1
#
_entry.id   AF-A0A1A0X8C3-F1
#
_cell.length_a   1.000
_cell.length_b   1.000
_cell.length_c   1.000
_cell.angle_alpha   90.00
_cell.angle_beta   90.00
_cell.angle_gamma   90.00
#
_symmetry.space_group_name_H-M   'P 1'
#
loop_
_entity.id
_entity.type
_entity.pdbx_description
1 polymer ?
#
loop_
_entity_poly.entity_id
_entity_poly.type
_entity_poly.pdbx_seq_one_letter_code
_entity_poly.pdbx_strand_id
1 'polypeptide(L)'
;MADLTITHTHTDGTLIDGTSKGDGTNAILKSAGWRWFRNLGTWGIPHSRDRQPKTHIIDRARTALEQAGHTVTLDIDNTHRDTATVEADRAQRQQDRADALDAKAARRHDQADAAWQLHHDATAALPPFGEPVKIGHHSERRHRNALDKAWNSIGTAVHAQNDADEADRRAQVASRTTEHRYNPVTVANRIDKLEAEQRADQRRLVS
;
A
#
# COMPACT_ATOMS: atom_id res chain seq x y z
N MET A 1 -31.62 2.42 9.68
CA MET A 1 -31.85 1.14 8.98
C MET A 1 -31.33 1.30 7.56
N ALA A 2 -30.36 0.48 7.17
CA ALA A 2 -29.77 0.49 5.83
C ALA A 2 -29.83 -0.93 5.29
N ASP A 3 -30.00 -1.06 3.98
CA ASP A 3 -29.94 -2.34 3.28
C ASP A 3 -28.51 -2.56 2.80
N LEU A 4 -27.88 -3.59 3.37
CA LEU A 4 -26.46 -3.90 3.18
C LEU A 4 -26.36 -5.23 2.42
N THR A 5 -25.41 -5.31 1.48
CA THR A 5 -25.15 -6.55 0.74
C THR A 5 -23.70 -6.95 0.96
N ILE A 6 -23.49 -8.12 1.57
CA ILE A 6 -22.17 -8.74 1.65
C ILE A 6 -22.01 -9.66 0.45
N THR A 7 -21.04 -9.37 -0.39
CA THR A 7 -20.73 -10.16 -1.59
C THR A 7 -19.38 -10.85 -1.41
N HIS A 8 -19.30 -12.13 -1.78
CA HIS A 8 -18.04 -12.83 -1.93
C HIS A 8 -17.93 -13.49 -3.30
N THR A 9 -16.84 -13.16 -4.00
CA THR A 9 -16.36 -13.89 -5.19
C THR A 9 -14.87 -14.19 -5.04
N HIS A 10 -14.35 -15.20 -5.74
CA HIS A 10 -12.90 -15.43 -5.77
C HIS A 10 -12.14 -14.25 -6.40
N THR A 11 -12.73 -13.56 -7.37
CA THR A 11 -12.11 -12.41 -8.06
C THR A 11 -11.96 -11.19 -7.15
N ASP A 12 -13.02 -10.81 -6.45
CA ASP A 12 -13.08 -9.55 -5.68
C ASP A 12 -12.82 -9.73 -4.19
N GLY A 13 -13.00 -10.97 -3.71
CA GLY A 13 -12.94 -11.30 -2.29
C GLY A 13 -14.27 -10.95 -1.62
N THR A 14 -14.23 -10.70 -0.31
CA THR A 14 -15.42 -10.33 0.46
C THR A 14 -15.51 -8.82 0.64
N LEU A 15 -16.58 -8.23 0.13
CA LEU A 15 -16.90 -6.79 0.18
C LEU A 15 -18.31 -6.58 0.75
N ILE A 16 -18.62 -5.35 1.15
CA ILE A 16 -19.96 -4.97 1.61
C ILE A 16 -20.40 -3.65 0.98
N ASP A 17 -21.54 -3.66 0.32
CA ASP A 17 -22.16 -2.49 -0.29
C ASP A 17 -23.34 -1.98 0.56
N GLY A 18 -23.78 -0.76 0.28
CA GLY A 18 -24.89 -0.11 1.00
C GLY A 18 -24.47 0.65 2.27
N THR A 19 -23.20 0.58 2.67
CA THR A 19 -22.68 1.38 3.80
C THR A 19 -22.54 2.85 3.41
N SER A 20 -22.77 3.75 4.36
CA SER A 20 -22.71 5.19 4.19
C SER A 20 -21.99 5.86 5.36
N LYS A 21 -21.45 7.06 5.14
CA LYS A 21 -20.74 7.77 6.22
C LYS A 21 -21.72 8.19 7.31
N GLY A 22 -21.51 7.69 8.53
CA GLY A 22 -22.29 8.10 9.71
C GLY A 22 -23.45 7.18 10.06
N ASP A 23 -23.65 6.08 9.34
CA ASP A 23 -24.70 5.07 9.64
C ASP A 23 -24.35 4.09 10.77
N GLY A 24 -23.18 4.24 11.41
CA GLY A 24 -22.71 3.38 12.49
C GLY A 24 -22.09 2.06 12.04
N THR A 25 -22.21 1.68 10.77
CA THR A 25 -21.69 0.40 10.24
C THR A 25 -20.16 0.33 10.34
N ASN A 26 -19.47 1.47 10.26
CA ASN A 26 -18.01 1.55 10.33
C ASN A 26 -17.40 0.95 11.61
N ALA A 27 -18.02 1.22 12.78
CA ALA A 27 -17.54 0.74 14.06
C ALA A 27 -17.77 -0.78 14.18
N ILE A 28 -18.93 -1.24 13.73
CA ILE A 28 -19.32 -2.65 13.71
C ILE A 28 -18.35 -3.44 12.81
N LEU A 29 -18.19 -3.02 11.56
CA LEU A 29 -17.32 -3.67 10.58
C LEU A 29 -15.86 -3.71 11.06
N LYS A 30 -15.35 -2.59 11.58
CA LYS A 30 -13.99 -2.53 12.14
C LYS A 30 -13.82 -3.52 13.30
N SER A 31 -14.79 -3.63 14.21
CA SER A 31 -14.76 -4.57 15.33
C SER A 31 -14.84 -6.04 14.88
N ALA A 32 -15.50 -6.30 13.75
CA ALA A 32 -15.62 -7.62 13.15
C ALA A 32 -14.38 -8.00 12.31
N GLY A 33 -13.37 -7.14 12.18
CA GLY A 33 -12.13 -7.44 11.45
C GLY A 33 -12.12 -6.99 9.99
N TRP A 34 -13.11 -6.21 9.57
CA TRP A 34 -13.17 -5.62 8.23
C TRP A 34 -12.27 -4.37 8.16
N ARG A 35 -11.84 -4.03 6.95
CA ARG A 35 -11.01 -2.85 6.67
C ARG A 35 -11.61 -2.02 5.55
N TRP A 36 -11.48 -0.70 5.67
CA TRP A 36 -11.82 0.22 4.59
C TRP A 36 -10.77 0.15 3.48
N PHE A 37 -11.20 -0.20 2.26
CA PHE A 37 -10.37 -0.23 1.07
C PHE A 37 -10.48 1.10 0.32
N ARG A 38 -9.54 2.00 0.57
CA ARG A 38 -9.54 3.37 0.02
C ARG A 38 -9.70 3.43 -1.50
N ASN A 39 -9.08 2.51 -2.23
CA ASN A 39 -9.12 2.48 -3.71
C ASN A 39 -10.44 1.97 -4.26
N LEU A 40 -11.20 1.19 -3.49
CA LEU A 40 -12.50 0.65 -3.89
C LEU A 40 -13.66 1.46 -3.30
N GLY A 41 -13.40 2.33 -2.31
CA GLY A 41 -14.44 3.09 -1.64
C GLY A 41 -15.43 2.23 -0.87
N THR A 42 -15.02 1.05 -0.41
CA THR A 42 -15.88 0.09 0.30
C THR A 42 -15.15 -0.60 1.45
N TRP A 43 -15.91 -1.22 2.36
CA TRP A 43 -15.37 -2.11 3.38
C TRP A 43 -15.19 -3.52 2.82
N GLY A 44 -14.14 -4.20 3.27
CA GLY A 44 -13.92 -5.59 2.89
C GLY A 44 -13.05 -6.36 3.86
N ILE A 45 -13.02 -7.67 3.69
CA ILE A 45 -12.17 -8.56 4.48
C ILE A 45 -10.79 -8.65 3.80
N PRO A 46 -9.69 -8.27 4.47
CA PRO A 46 -8.36 -8.34 3.87
C PRO A 46 -7.95 -9.79 3.57
N HIS A 47 -7.19 -9.97 2.48
CA HIS A 47 -6.70 -11.27 2.03
C HIS A 47 -7.81 -12.32 1.85
N SER A 48 -8.93 -11.92 1.22
CA SER A 48 -10.08 -12.78 0.91
C SER A 48 -10.18 -13.19 -0.56
N ARG A 49 -9.53 -12.46 -1.48
CA ARG A 49 -9.44 -12.81 -2.90
C ARG A 49 -8.73 -14.15 -3.11
N ASP A 50 -9.24 -14.91 -4.07
CA ASP A 50 -8.79 -16.23 -4.48
C ASP A 50 -8.66 -17.19 -3.28
N ARG A 51 -9.56 -17.07 -2.29
CA ARG A 51 -9.62 -17.88 -1.07
C ARG A 51 -11.08 -18.19 -0.74
N GLN A 52 -11.27 -19.28 -0.01
CA GLN A 52 -12.56 -19.62 0.57
C GLN A 52 -13.12 -18.45 1.41
N PRO A 53 -14.44 -18.20 1.37
CA PRO A 53 -15.06 -17.15 2.17
C PRO A 53 -14.77 -17.41 3.65
N LYS A 54 -14.33 -16.37 4.36
CA LYS A 54 -14.08 -16.44 5.80
C LYS A 54 -15.42 -16.35 6.54
N THR A 55 -16.21 -17.41 6.45
CA THR A 55 -17.59 -17.50 6.97
C THR A 55 -17.71 -16.96 8.38
N HIS A 56 -16.84 -17.40 9.31
CA HIS A 56 -16.85 -16.89 10.69
C HIS A 56 -16.70 -15.36 10.84
N ILE A 57 -15.96 -14.69 9.94
CA ILE A 57 -15.82 -13.21 9.94
C ILE A 57 -17.06 -12.56 9.33
N ILE A 58 -17.58 -13.15 8.25
CA ILE A 58 -18.79 -12.72 7.55
C ILE A 58 -19.98 -12.79 8.53
N ASP A 59 -20.18 -13.94 9.15
CA ASP A 59 -21.29 -14.21 10.07
C ASP A 59 -21.22 -13.30 11.29
N ARG A 60 -20.03 -13.10 11.86
CA ARG A 60 -19.83 -12.15 12.96
C ARG A 60 -20.26 -10.73 12.59
N ALA A 61 -19.88 -10.27 11.40
CA ALA A 61 -20.25 -8.93 10.94
C ALA A 61 -21.76 -8.84 10.65
N ARG A 62 -22.30 -9.82 9.94
CA ARG A 62 -23.72 -9.93 9.63
C ARG A 62 -24.57 -9.87 10.89
N THR A 63 -24.30 -10.72 11.88
CA THR A 63 -25.04 -10.75 13.14
C THR A 63 -24.99 -9.41 13.87
N ALA A 64 -23.81 -8.76 13.92
CA ALA A 64 -23.68 -7.47 14.60
C ALA A 64 -24.42 -6.33 13.86
N LEU A 65 -24.45 -6.37 12.52
CA LEU A 65 -25.19 -5.41 11.70
C LEU A 65 -26.71 -5.60 11.81
N GLU A 66 -27.18 -6.85 11.78
CA GLU A 66 -28.60 -7.19 11.99
C GLU A 66 -29.07 -6.78 13.40
N GLN A 67 -28.25 -7.02 14.44
CA GLN A 67 -28.53 -6.56 15.81
C GLN A 67 -28.60 -5.03 15.94
N ALA A 68 -27.88 -4.29 15.10
CA ALA A 68 -27.96 -2.83 15.03
C ALA A 68 -29.16 -2.34 14.18
N GLY A 69 -30.00 -3.25 13.68
CA GLY A 69 -31.21 -2.91 12.92
C GLY A 69 -30.97 -2.62 11.45
N HIS A 70 -29.90 -3.15 10.86
CA HIS A 70 -29.68 -3.13 9.41
C HIS A 70 -30.20 -4.42 8.77
N THR A 71 -30.68 -4.33 7.53
CA THR A 71 -30.98 -5.52 6.72
C THR A 71 -29.70 -5.96 6.04
N VAL A 72 -29.32 -7.23 6.15
CA VAL A 72 -28.09 -7.74 5.53
C VAL A 72 -28.40 -8.92 4.60
N THR A 73 -28.14 -8.73 3.31
CA THR A 73 -28.19 -9.77 2.30
C THR A 73 -26.79 -10.37 2.12
N LEU A 74 -26.72 -11.69 1.94
CA LEU A 74 -25.47 -12.40 1.70
C LEU A 74 -25.52 -13.05 0.32
N ASP A 75 -24.56 -12.71 -0.53
CA ASP A 75 -24.36 -13.29 -1.86
C ASP A 75 -22.95 -13.90 -1.94
N ILE A 76 -22.88 -15.23 -2.05
CA ILE A 76 -21.61 -15.96 -2.09
C ILE A 76 -21.57 -16.79 -3.36
N ASP A 77 -20.69 -16.38 -4.29
CA ASP A 77 -20.24 -17.20 -5.39
C ASP A 77 -18.88 -17.82 -5.03
N ASN A 78 -18.88 -19.11 -4.73
CA ASN A 78 -17.69 -19.88 -4.40
C ASN A 78 -17.09 -20.63 -5.60
N THR A 79 -17.42 -20.22 -6.82
CA THR A 79 -16.86 -20.80 -8.04
C THR A 79 -15.39 -20.44 -8.14
N HIS A 80 -14.54 -21.48 -8.15
CA HIS A 80 -13.09 -21.29 -8.26
C HIS A 80 -12.72 -20.79 -9.65
N ARG A 81 -11.73 -19.89 -9.67
CA ARG A 81 -11.11 -19.43 -10.90
C ARG A 81 -10.03 -20.42 -11.32
N ASP A 82 -9.79 -20.47 -12.62
CA ASP A 82 -8.66 -21.23 -13.16
C ASP A 82 -7.33 -20.75 -12.54
N THR A 83 -6.45 -21.69 -12.21
CA THR A 83 -5.20 -21.40 -11.50
C THR A 83 -4.26 -20.54 -12.36
N ALA A 84 -4.22 -20.76 -13.67
CA ALA A 84 -3.38 -19.95 -14.56
C ALA A 84 -3.87 -18.50 -14.60
N THR A 85 -5.18 -18.29 -14.62
CA THR A 85 -5.79 -16.96 -14.54
C THR A 85 -5.43 -16.26 -13.23
N VAL A 86 -5.54 -16.96 -12.10
CA VAL A 86 -5.21 -16.38 -10.77
C VAL A 86 -3.74 -15.99 -10.67
N GLU A 87 -2.82 -16.82 -11.16
CA GLU A 87 -1.39 -16.50 -11.15
C GLU A 87 -1.04 -15.37 -12.13
N ALA A 88 -1.69 -15.31 -13.31
CA ALA A 88 -1.52 -14.21 -14.26
C ALA A 88 -1.96 -12.86 -13.65
N ASP A 89 -3.16 -12.78 -13.07
CA ASP A 89 -3.65 -11.57 -12.39
C ASP A 89 -2.78 -11.17 -11.19
N ARG A 90 -2.22 -12.16 -10.49
CA ARG A 90 -1.29 -11.88 -9.40
C ARG A 90 0.02 -11.31 -9.94
N ALA A 91 0.56 -11.87 -11.02
CA ALA A 91 1.77 -11.37 -11.66
C ALA A 91 1.54 -9.93 -12.18
N GLN A 92 0.40 -9.68 -12.84
CA GLN A 92 0.05 -8.34 -13.31
C GLN A 92 -0.03 -7.34 -12.16
N ARG A 93 -0.72 -7.67 -11.05
CA ARG A 93 -0.79 -6.78 -9.87
C ARG A 93 0.58 -6.51 -9.25
N GLN A 94 1.52 -7.46 -9.30
CA GLN A 94 2.88 -7.23 -8.83
C GLN A 94 3.66 -6.33 -9.78
N GLN A 95 3.48 -6.51 -11.10
CA GLN A 95 4.08 -5.63 -12.11
C GLN A 95 3.56 -4.20 -11.97
N ASP A 96 2.23 -4.00 -11.90
CA ASP A 96 1.61 -2.68 -11.71
C ASP A 96 2.13 -1.99 -10.44
N ARG A 97 2.38 -2.77 -9.38
CA ARG A 97 2.96 -2.27 -8.13
C ARG A 97 4.41 -1.84 -8.32
N ALA A 98 5.21 -2.62 -9.04
CA ALA A 98 6.61 -2.28 -9.35
C ALA A 98 6.64 -1.00 -10.18
N ASP A 99 5.89 -0.94 -11.29
CA ASP A 99 5.81 0.22 -12.18
C ASP A 99 5.37 1.49 -11.44
N ALA A 100 4.37 1.38 -10.54
CA ALA A 100 3.91 2.51 -9.75
C ALA A 100 4.97 2.99 -8.73
N LEU A 101 5.79 2.10 -8.20
CA LEU A 101 6.88 2.44 -7.30
C LEU A 101 8.07 3.04 -8.05
N ASP A 102 8.40 2.53 -9.23
CA ASP A 102 9.43 3.08 -10.12
C ASP A 102 9.06 4.50 -10.56
N ALA A 103 7.82 4.70 -11.01
CA ALA A 103 7.31 6.03 -11.35
C ALA A 103 7.32 6.97 -10.13
N LYS A 104 7.10 6.45 -8.92
CA LYS A 104 7.22 7.24 -7.69
C LYS A 104 8.67 7.60 -7.39
N ALA A 105 9.60 6.68 -7.58
CA ALA A 105 11.02 6.91 -7.38
C ALA A 105 11.55 7.98 -8.33
N ALA A 106 11.20 7.90 -9.63
CA ALA A 106 11.53 8.94 -10.61
C ALA A 106 11.05 10.33 -10.17
N ARG A 107 9.79 10.46 -9.73
CA ARG A 107 9.27 11.74 -9.20
C ARG A 107 10.01 12.24 -7.95
N ARG A 108 10.58 11.35 -7.14
CA ARG A 108 11.38 11.74 -5.96
C ARG A 108 12.78 12.18 -6.35
N HIS A 109 13.39 11.55 -7.35
CA HIS A 109 14.65 12.01 -7.94
C HIS A 109 14.49 13.41 -8.54
N ASP A 110 13.44 13.65 -9.35
CA ASP A 110 13.18 15.00 -9.90
C ASP A 110 13.07 16.07 -8.80
N GLN A 111 12.47 15.71 -7.65
CA GLN A 111 12.35 16.59 -6.49
C GLN A 111 13.69 16.81 -5.77
N ALA A 112 14.51 15.77 -5.65
CA ALA A 112 15.85 15.86 -5.08
C ALA A 112 16.76 16.74 -5.94
N ASP A 113 16.77 16.52 -7.27
CA ASP A 113 17.53 17.30 -8.23
C ASP A 113 17.12 18.78 -8.19
N ALA A 114 15.82 19.06 -8.18
CA ALA A 114 15.32 20.43 -8.05
C ALA A 114 15.74 21.09 -6.72
N ALA A 115 15.74 20.34 -5.62
CA ALA A 115 16.17 20.84 -4.32
C ALA A 115 17.68 21.09 -4.27
N TRP A 116 18.50 20.24 -4.90
CA TRP A 116 19.93 20.46 -5.04
C TRP A 116 20.25 21.66 -5.93
N GLN A 117 19.54 21.82 -7.06
CA GLN A 117 19.70 23.00 -7.91
C GLN A 117 19.37 24.29 -7.15
N LEU A 118 18.28 24.30 -6.36
CA LEU A 118 17.93 25.43 -5.50
C LEU A 118 19.06 25.73 -4.49
N HIS A 119 19.68 24.69 -3.92
CA HIS A 119 20.80 24.85 -3.00
C HIS A 119 22.04 25.43 -3.69
N HIS A 120 22.35 24.97 -4.90
CA HIS A 120 23.45 25.51 -5.71
C HIS A 120 23.20 26.99 -6.05
N ASP A 121 21.99 27.35 -6.47
CA ASP A 121 21.61 28.72 -6.77
C ASP A 121 21.66 29.62 -5.52
N ALA A 122 21.23 29.11 -4.36
CA ALA A 122 21.29 29.83 -3.09
C ALA A 122 22.73 30.07 -2.63
N THR A 123 23.60 29.09 -2.80
CA THR A 123 25.03 29.18 -2.49
C THR A 123 25.75 30.13 -3.45
N ALA A 124 25.42 30.09 -4.74
CA ALA A 124 25.97 30.99 -5.76
C ALA A 124 25.59 32.46 -5.53
N ALA A 125 24.47 32.73 -4.84
CA ALA A 125 24.03 34.07 -4.48
C ALA A 125 24.71 34.65 -3.23
N LEU A 126 25.55 33.86 -2.53
CA LEU A 126 26.30 34.34 -1.37
C LEU A 126 27.38 35.36 -1.78
N PRO A 127 27.75 36.31 -0.90
CA PRO A 127 28.86 37.20 -1.15
C PRO A 127 30.14 36.41 -1.50
N PRO A 128 30.89 36.83 -2.52
CA PRO A 128 32.08 36.11 -2.97
C PRO A 128 33.15 36.09 -1.86
N PHE A 129 33.99 35.07 -1.89
CA PHE A 129 35.15 34.91 -0.98
C PHE A 129 34.83 34.83 0.52
N GLY A 130 33.58 34.54 0.90
CA GLY A 130 33.21 34.39 2.31
C GLY A 130 33.33 35.70 3.08
N GLU A 131 32.99 36.82 2.44
CA GLU A 131 32.97 38.14 3.09
C GLU A 131 32.21 38.06 4.43
N PRO A 132 32.70 38.68 5.53
CA PRO A 132 31.98 38.69 6.80
C PRO A 132 30.69 39.52 6.74
N VAL A 133 29.72 39.21 7.61
CA VAL A 133 28.53 40.05 7.79
C VAL A 133 28.94 41.40 8.41
N LYS A 134 28.75 42.49 7.66
CA LYS A 134 28.98 43.87 8.12
C LYS A 134 27.86 44.31 9.06
N ILE A 135 28.10 44.21 10.37
CA ILE A 135 27.13 44.59 11.41
C ILE A 135 26.85 46.11 11.37
N GLY A 136 25.58 46.50 11.40
CA GLY A 136 25.12 47.90 11.32
C GLY A 136 25.07 48.49 9.91
N HIS A 137 25.44 47.72 8.88
CA HIS A 137 25.41 48.17 7.49
C HIS A 137 24.05 47.89 6.83
N HIS A 138 23.62 48.71 5.88
CA HIS A 138 22.33 48.53 5.19
C HIS A 138 22.18 47.17 4.47
N SER A 139 23.30 46.52 4.11
CA SER A 139 23.33 45.21 3.46
C SER A 139 23.25 44.02 4.43
N GLU A 140 23.37 44.25 5.74
CA GLU A 140 23.45 43.23 6.78
C GLU A 140 22.28 42.23 6.71
N ARG A 141 21.05 42.76 6.64
CA ARG A 141 19.83 41.94 6.54
C ARG A 141 19.84 41.03 5.30
N ARG A 142 20.23 41.57 4.14
CA ARG A 142 20.32 40.80 2.90
C ARG A 142 21.34 39.67 3.02
N HIS A 143 22.50 39.95 3.64
CA HIS A 143 23.54 38.95 3.83
C HIS A 143 23.08 37.80 4.73
N ARG A 144 22.51 38.11 5.91
CA ARG A 144 21.96 37.07 6.81
C ARG A 144 20.91 36.22 6.12
N ASN A 145 19.95 36.84 5.42
CA ASN A 145 18.93 36.11 4.69
C ASN A 145 19.51 35.19 3.61
N ALA A 146 20.61 35.59 2.94
CA ALA A 146 21.26 34.75 1.94
C ALA A 146 21.93 33.53 2.59
N LEU A 147 22.61 33.72 3.72
CA LEU A 147 23.19 32.61 4.51
C LEU A 147 22.10 31.66 5.01
N ASP A 148 21.01 32.19 5.59
CA ASP A 148 19.89 31.39 6.07
C ASP A 148 19.22 30.62 4.93
N LYS A 149 19.07 31.23 3.75
CA LYS A 149 18.53 30.55 2.57
C LYS A 149 19.44 29.40 2.12
N ALA A 150 20.74 29.64 2.01
CA ALA A 150 21.71 28.61 1.64
C ALA A 150 21.73 27.46 2.67
N TRP A 151 21.74 27.78 3.95
CA TRP A 151 21.67 26.81 5.04
C TRP A 151 20.37 26.00 5.04
N ASN A 152 19.20 26.62 4.90
CA ASN A 152 17.93 25.90 4.90
C ASN A 152 17.75 25.05 3.63
N SER A 153 18.30 25.50 2.50
CA SER A 153 18.22 24.77 1.23
C SER A 153 19.00 23.45 1.27
N ILE A 154 20.14 23.36 1.98
CA ILE A 154 20.91 22.11 2.07
C ILE A 154 20.11 21.03 2.84
N GLY A 155 19.45 21.41 3.94
CA GLY A 155 18.61 20.50 4.71
C GLY A 155 17.46 19.96 3.87
N THR A 156 16.80 20.85 3.12
CA THR A 156 15.74 20.46 2.17
C THR A 156 16.24 19.48 1.12
N ALA A 157 17.40 19.74 0.51
CA ALA A 157 17.99 18.87 -0.51
C ALA A 157 18.37 17.49 0.03
N VAL A 158 18.99 17.43 1.20
CA VAL A 158 19.34 16.16 1.87
C VAL A 158 18.08 15.36 2.22
N HIS A 159 17.03 16.00 2.73
CA HIS A 159 15.77 15.31 3.00
C HIS A 159 15.11 14.77 1.72
N ALA A 160 15.11 15.56 0.64
CA ALA A 160 14.60 15.13 -0.65
C ALA A 160 15.40 13.93 -1.22
N GLN A 161 16.72 13.94 -1.08
CA GLN A 161 17.57 12.81 -1.47
C GLN A 161 17.24 11.55 -0.66
N ASN A 162 17.11 11.65 0.66
CA ASN A 162 16.74 10.50 1.50
C ASN A 162 15.37 9.92 1.12
N ASP A 163 14.42 10.78 0.75
CA ASP A 163 13.10 10.37 0.26
C ASP A 163 13.19 9.65 -1.10
N ALA A 164 14.12 10.07 -1.97
CA ALA A 164 14.40 9.39 -3.25
C ALA A 164 15.05 8.03 -3.02
N ASP A 165 16.07 7.94 -2.17
CA ASP A 165 16.75 6.69 -1.84
C ASP A 165 15.80 5.66 -1.19
N GLU A 166 14.87 6.12 -0.34
CA GLU A 166 13.78 5.29 0.21
C GLU A 166 12.84 4.80 -0.89
N ALA A 167 12.46 5.66 -1.83
CA ALA A 167 11.60 5.27 -2.94
C ALA A 167 12.28 4.23 -3.84
N ASP A 168 13.56 4.41 -4.14
CA ASP A 168 14.38 3.46 -4.91
C ASP A 168 14.45 2.10 -4.23
N ARG A 169 14.77 2.07 -2.93
CA ARG A 169 14.83 0.81 -2.19
C ARG A 169 13.50 0.07 -2.25
N ARG A 170 12.38 0.80 -2.16
CA ARG A 170 11.04 0.20 -2.23
C ARG A 170 10.71 -0.32 -3.64
N ALA A 171 11.10 0.40 -4.67
CA ALA A 171 11.02 -0.02 -6.07
C ALA A 171 11.80 -1.33 -6.30
N GLN A 172 13.06 -1.37 -5.89
CA GLN A 172 13.92 -2.55 -6.00
C GLN A 172 13.37 -3.78 -5.25
N VAL A 173 12.80 -3.59 -4.06
CA VAL A 173 12.16 -4.69 -3.31
C VAL A 173 10.92 -5.21 -4.04
N ALA A 174 10.13 -4.31 -4.63
CA ALA A 174 8.94 -4.70 -5.37
C ALA A 174 9.28 -5.48 -6.64
N SER A 175 10.27 -5.04 -7.43
CA SER A 175 10.67 -5.72 -8.66
C SER A 175 11.18 -7.15 -8.42
N ARG A 176 11.88 -7.38 -7.30
CA ARG A 176 12.38 -8.72 -6.90
C ARG A 176 11.32 -9.66 -6.32
N THR A 177 10.12 -9.16 -5.99
CA THR A 177 9.09 -9.97 -5.32
C THR A 177 8.65 -11.15 -6.17
N THR A 178 8.52 -10.95 -7.48
CA THR A 178 8.15 -12.01 -8.44
C THR A 178 9.25 -13.07 -8.54
N GLU A 179 10.50 -12.65 -8.66
CA GLU A 179 11.68 -13.53 -8.71
C GLU A 179 11.76 -14.43 -7.47
N HIS A 180 11.61 -13.86 -6.26
CA HIS A 180 11.64 -14.64 -5.01
C HIS A 180 10.52 -15.68 -4.91
N ARG A 181 9.33 -15.38 -5.44
CA ARG A 181 8.18 -16.31 -5.42
C ARG A 181 8.40 -17.52 -6.32
N TYR A 182 8.99 -17.30 -7.48
CA TYR A 182 9.25 -18.33 -8.49
C TYR A 182 10.66 -18.94 -8.41
N ASN A 183 11.43 -18.55 -7.39
CA ASN A 183 12.68 -19.21 -7.07
C ASN A 183 12.46 -20.74 -6.95
N PRO A 184 13.26 -21.57 -7.63
CA PRO A 184 13.08 -23.03 -7.65
C PRO A 184 12.95 -23.66 -6.27
N VAL A 185 13.72 -23.20 -5.28
CA VAL A 185 13.67 -23.71 -3.90
C VAL A 185 12.35 -23.35 -3.22
N THR A 186 11.86 -22.13 -3.42
CA THR A 186 10.56 -21.68 -2.88
C THR A 186 9.40 -22.48 -3.47
N VAL A 187 9.49 -22.82 -4.77
CA VAL A 187 8.50 -23.63 -5.47
C VAL A 187 8.53 -25.07 -4.96
N ALA A 188 9.71 -25.68 -4.86
CA ALA A 188 9.88 -27.03 -4.33
C ALA A 188 9.29 -27.17 -2.91
N ASN A 189 9.66 -26.27 -1.99
CA ASN A 189 9.13 -26.27 -0.62
C ASN A 189 7.60 -26.16 -0.56
N ARG A 190 6.98 -25.50 -1.55
CA ARG A 190 5.52 -25.37 -1.62
C ARG A 190 4.87 -26.65 -2.15
N ILE A 191 5.49 -27.29 -3.14
CA ILE A 191 5.06 -28.60 -3.66
C ILE A 191 5.10 -29.63 -2.53
N ASP A 192 6.22 -29.73 -1.80
CA ASP A 192 6.38 -30.66 -0.68
C ASP A 192 5.29 -30.49 0.38
N LYS A 193 4.94 -29.24 0.69
CA LYS A 193 3.86 -28.91 1.62
C LYS A 193 2.49 -29.36 1.10
N LEU A 194 2.17 -29.07 -0.17
CA LEU A 194 0.90 -29.48 -0.78
C LEU A 194 0.76 -31.00 -0.84
N GLU A 195 1.84 -31.71 -1.15
CA GLU A 195 1.87 -33.17 -1.12
C GLU A 195 1.67 -33.73 0.30
N ALA A 196 2.24 -33.07 1.32
CA ALA A 196 2.03 -33.47 2.71
C ALA A 196 0.59 -33.26 3.17
N GLU A 197 -0.03 -32.14 2.78
CA GLU A 197 -1.44 -31.84 3.05
C GLU A 197 -2.35 -32.85 2.33
N GLN A 198 -2.09 -33.12 1.04
CA GLN A 198 -2.83 -34.13 0.27
C GLN A 198 -2.79 -35.51 0.93
N ARG A 199 -1.61 -35.96 1.38
CA ARG A 199 -1.45 -37.24 2.12
C ARG A 199 -2.23 -37.26 3.43
N ALA A 200 -2.31 -36.13 4.13
CA ALA A 200 -3.09 -36.03 5.37
C ALA A 200 -4.60 -36.12 5.11
N ASP A 201 -5.09 -35.47 4.06
CA ASP A 201 -6.50 -35.50 3.70
C ASP A 201 -6.92 -36.87 3.16
N GLN A 202 -6.08 -37.51 2.35
CA GLN A 202 -6.31 -38.89 1.90
C GLN A 202 -6.47 -39.86 3.08
N ARG A 203 -5.66 -39.73 4.14
CA ARG A 203 -5.81 -40.56 5.34
C ARG A 203 -7.14 -40.35 6.05
N ARG A 204 -7.62 -39.11 6.12
CA ARG A 204 -8.91 -38.76 6.77
C ARG A 204 -10.11 -39.27 5.98
N LEU A 205 -10.00 -39.39 4.67
CA LEU A 205 -11.09 -39.86 3.80
C LEU A 205 -11.21 -41.39 3.79
N VAL A 206 -10.11 -42.10 4.07
CA VAL A 206 -10.06 -43.58 4.07
C VAL A 206 -10.31 -44.15 5.48
N SER A 207 -10.17 -43.32 6.54
CA SER A 207 -10.49 -43.68 7.94
C SER A 207 -11.96 -43.43 8.27
#